data_AF-K0G860-F1
#
_entry.id   AF-K0G860-F1
#
_cell.length_a   1.000
_cell.length_b   1.000
_cell.length_c   1.000
_cell.angle_alpha   90.00
_cell.angle_beta   90.00
_cell.angle_gamma   90.00
#
_symmetry.space_group_name_H-M   'P 1'
#
loop_
_entity.id
_entity.type
_entity.pdbx_description
1 polymer ?
#
loop_
_entity_poly.entity_id
_entity_poly.type
_entity_poly.pdbx_seq_one_letter_code
_entity_poly.pdbx_strand_id
1 'polypeptide(L)'
;MGTQAQNPFWYMQESYFKKDFNIYRLLAQLEKQLAEEQQRLERDEKHIQKRYKNNNIDEQERDRLLNNVRKENFLRHYLTQYNTPKLLPSWMMIEMLTWGELSHLYAGLSEKHQKPIAKNLGVQAPILESWLKVLNDVRNICAHHSRLWNREFGRIIKTPTSQNTQWLLSAISLNNTHINAEKRLYPILVAIQVLLYTISPNSTWAKRLKELLDSYPDIQKEYMGIPQNWELDSFWDKALR
;
A
#
# COMPACT_ATOMS: atom_id res chain seq x y z
N MET A 1 -9.22 -2.34 19.26
CA MET A 1 -10.42 -1.50 19.06
C MET A 1 -10.34 -0.91 17.67
N GLY A 2 -11.04 -1.51 16.71
CA GLY A 2 -11.06 -1.02 15.33
C GLY A 2 -11.60 0.40 15.30
N THR A 3 -10.98 1.26 14.49
CA THR A 3 -11.57 2.54 14.11
C THR A 3 -12.94 2.24 13.51
N GLN A 4 -14.01 2.44 14.28
CA GLN A 4 -15.36 2.50 13.73
C GLN A 4 -15.39 3.70 12.80
N ALA A 5 -15.07 3.49 11.52
CA ALA A 5 -15.65 4.31 10.48
C ALA A 5 -17.15 3.97 10.50
N GLN A 6 -17.91 4.64 11.37
CA GLN A 6 -19.36 4.45 11.50
C GLN A 6 -20.07 4.73 10.16
N ASN A 7 -19.39 5.45 9.24
CA ASN A 7 -19.82 5.67 7.88
C ASN A 7 -19.00 4.82 6.89
N PRO A 8 -19.60 3.85 6.17
CA PRO A 8 -18.94 3.09 5.10
C PRO A 8 -18.57 3.96 3.89
N PHE A 9 -18.93 5.24 3.85
CA PHE A 9 -18.61 6.20 2.80
C PHE A 9 -17.87 7.44 3.35
N TRP A 10 -17.00 7.23 4.34
CA TRP A 10 -16.29 8.33 5.03
C TRP A 10 -15.55 9.28 4.08
N TYR A 11 -15.06 8.79 2.95
CA TYR A 11 -14.29 9.57 1.98
C TYR A 11 -15.13 10.62 1.23
N MET A 12 -16.46 10.58 1.39
CA MET A 12 -17.36 11.63 0.89
C MET A 12 -17.49 12.81 1.85
N GLN A 13 -16.97 12.70 3.08
CA GLN A 13 -17.08 13.75 4.09
C GLN A 13 -15.87 14.69 4.01
N GLU A 14 -16.05 15.88 3.44
CA GLU A 14 -14.97 16.88 3.30
C GLU A 14 -14.29 17.21 4.64
N SER A 15 -15.05 17.18 5.74
CA SER A 15 -14.56 17.45 7.09
C SER A 15 -13.48 16.46 7.57
N TYR A 16 -13.30 15.33 6.88
CA TYR A 16 -12.26 14.34 7.20
C TYR A 16 -10.89 14.73 6.62
N PHE A 17 -10.86 15.72 5.72
CA PHE A 17 -9.69 16.12 4.97
C PHE A 17 -9.15 17.49 5.42
N LYS A 18 -7.89 17.76 5.06
CA LYS A 18 -7.30 19.10 5.18
C LYS A 18 -7.99 20.05 4.20
N LYS A 19 -8.06 21.35 4.54
CA LYS A 19 -8.80 22.36 3.76
C LYS A 19 -8.30 22.51 2.31
N ASP A 20 -7.02 22.25 2.09
CA ASP A 20 -6.35 22.35 0.79
C ASP A 20 -6.36 21.03 -0.01
N PHE A 21 -6.91 19.95 0.56
CA PHE A 21 -6.97 18.66 -0.11
C PHE A 21 -8.12 18.63 -1.13
N ASN A 22 -7.79 18.40 -2.40
CA ASN A 22 -8.79 18.31 -3.46
C ASN A 22 -9.45 16.92 -3.50
N ILE A 23 -10.43 16.70 -2.62
CA ILE A 23 -11.20 15.45 -2.57
C ILE A 23 -11.99 15.20 -3.86
N TYR A 24 -12.45 16.24 -4.54
CA TYR A 24 -13.19 16.12 -5.81
C TYR A 24 -12.39 15.42 -6.90
N ARG A 25 -11.06 15.59 -6.92
CA ARG A 25 -10.19 14.86 -7.84
C ARG A 25 -10.25 13.35 -7.61
N LEU A 26 -10.24 12.90 -6.35
CA LEU A 26 -10.38 11.49 -6.00
C LEU A 26 -11.77 10.97 -6.39
N LEU A 27 -12.82 11.71 -6.05
CA LEU A 27 -14.20 11.31 -6.38
C LEU A 27 -14.40 11.17 -7.90
N ALA A 28 -13.96 12.17 -8.67
CA ALA A 28 -14.06 12.13 -10.13
C ALA A 28 -13.28 10.95 -10.74
N GLN A 29 -12.13 10.61 -10.16
CA GLN A 29 -11.36 9.45 -10.58
C GLN A 29 -12.12 8.14 -10.32
N LEU A 30 -12.68 7.97 -9.12
CA LEU A 30 -13.45 6.78 -8.76
C LEU A 30 -14.69 6.64 -9.65
N GLU A 31 -15.41 7.74 -9.90
CA GLU A 31 -16.54 7.76 -10.83
C GLU A 31 -16.13 7.37 -12.24
N LYS A 32 -14.98 7.86 -12.72
CA LYS A 32 -14.43 7.50 -14.03
C LYS A 32 -14.14 6.00 -14.10
N GLN A 33 -13.43 5.44 -13.12
CA GLN A 33 -13.11 4.01 -13.10
C GLN A 33 -14.39 3.14 -13.05
N LEU A 34 -15.39 3.56 -12.26
CA LEU A 34 -16.67 2.88 -12.18
C LEU A 34 -17.43 2.92 -13.52
N ALA A 35 -17.44 4.07 -14.20
CA ALA A 35 -18.06 4.22 -15.51
C ALA A 35 -17.36 3.39 -16.58
N GLU A 36 -16.03 3.32 -16.56
CA GLU A 36 -15.25 2.48 -17.48
C GLU A 36 -15.55 0.99 -17.28
N GLU A 37 -15.66 0.51 -16.04
CA GLU A 37 -16.03 -0.88 -15.75
C GLU A 37 -17.50 -1.18 -16.09
N GLN A 38 -18.42 -0.25 -15.88
CA GLN A 38 -19.81 -0.36 -16.33
C GLN A 38 -19.88 -0.52 -17.86
N GLN A 39 -19.15 0.30 -18.62
CA GLN A 39 -19.10 0.19 -20.08
C GLN A 39 -18.46 -1.12 -20.56
N ARG A 40 -17.48 -1.66 -19.84
CA ARG A 40 -16.88 -2.97 -20.14
C ARG A 40 -17.90 -4.09 -19.91
N LEU A 41 -18.57 -4.08 -18.76
CA LEU A 41 -19.63 -5.04 -18.44
C LEU A 41 -20.73 -5.04 -19.51
N GLU A 42 -21.24 -3.87 -19.89
CA GLU A 42 -22.29 -3.77 -20.92
C GLU A 42 -21.84 -4.30 -22.29
N ARG A 43 -20.57 -4.12 -22.65
CA ARG A 43 -20.02 -4.68 -23.91
C ARG A 43 -19.95 -6.20 -23.85
N ASP A 44 -19.50 -6.76 -22.73
CA ASP A 44 -19.41 -8.21 -22.54
C ASP A 44 -20.80 -8.87 -22.55
N GLU A 45 -21.78 -8.27 -21.87
CA GLU A 45 -23.16 -8.72 -21.91
C GLU A 45 -23.75 -8.65 -23.32
N LYS A 46 -23.53 -7.55 -24.05
CA LYS A 46 -23.97 -7.43 -25.46
C LYS A 46 -23.35 -8.50 -26.35
N HIS A 47 -22.07 -8.84 -26.15
CA HIS A 47 -21.42 -9.91 -26.89
C HIS A 47 -22.03 -11.28 -26.59
N ILE A 48 -22.33 -11.60 -25.33
CA ILE A 48 -23.01 -12.85 -24.95
C ILE A 48 -24.41 -12.89 -25.57
N GLN A 49 -25.17 -11.80 -25.47
CA GLN A 49 -26.51 -11.70 -26.06
C GLN A 49 -26.49 -11.87 -27.58
N LYS A 50 -25.48 -11.33 -28.27
CA LYS A 50 -25.30 -11.52 -29.71
C LYS A 50 -25.03 -12.98 -30.08
N ARG A 51 -24.20 -13.68 -29.29
CA ARG A 51 -23.94 -15.12 -29.49
C ARG A 51 -25.22 -15.94 -29.34
N TYR A 52 -26.05 -15.62 -28.34
CA TYR A 52 -27.34 -16.27 -28.14
C TYR A 52 -28.29 -16.01 -29.32
N LYS A 53 -28.44 -14.75 -29.76
CA LYS A 53 -29.29 -14.38 -30.91
C LYS A 53 -28.87 -15.03 -32.23
N ASN A 54 -27.58 -15.32 -32.40
CA ASN A 54 -27.05 -16.00 -33.58
C ASN A 54 -27.15 -17.54 -33.47
N ASN A 55 -27.81 -18.08 -32.45
CA ASN A 55 -27.90 -19.51 -32.15
C ASN A 55 -26.54 -20.21 -31.93
N ASN A 56 -25.50 -19.46 -31.53
CA ASN A 56 -24.18 -20.04 -31.23
C ASN A 56 -24.09 -20.66 -29.83
N ILE A 57 -25.02 -20.32 -28.93
CA ILE A 57 -25.15 -20.83 -27.56
C ILE A 57 -26.63 -20.97 -27.22
N ASP A 58 -26.97 -21.89 -26.32
CA ASP A 58 -28.32 -22.05 -25.81
C ASP A 58 -28.62 -21.08 -24.64
N GLU A 59 -29.84 -21.16 -24.11
CA GLU A 59 -30.30 -20.32 -23.01
C GLU A 59 -29.57 -20.61 -21.68
N GLN A 60 -29.28 -21.87 -21.38
CA GLN A 60 -28.60 -22.24 -20.13
C GLN A 60 -27.18 -21.71 -20.11
N GLU A 61 -26.45 -21.84 -21.22
CA GLU A 61 -25.09 -21.34 -21.36
C GLU A 61 -25.07 -19.81 -21.39
N ARG A 62 -26.05 -19.15 -22.04
CA ARG A 62 -26.21 -17.68 -21.97
C ARG A 62 -26.30 -17.21 -20.52
N ASP A 63 -27.19 -17.81 -19.73
CA ASP A 63 -27.43 -17.38 -18.34
C ASP A 63 -26.22 -17.65 -17.45
N ARG A 64 -25.55 -18.79 -17.66
CA ARG A 64 -24.29 -19.09 -17.00
C ARG A 64 -23.22 -18.07 -17.30
N LEU A 65 -23.02 -17.72 -18.58
CA LEU A 65 -22.01 -16.73 -19.01
C LEU A 65 -22.32 -15.34 -18.46
N LEU A 66 -23.58 -14.91 -18.50
CA LEU A 66 -23.99 -13.62 -17.93
C LEU A 66 -23.74 -13.57 -16.42
N ASN A 67 -24.11 -14.62 -15.69
CA ASN A 67 -23.88 -14.71 -14.25
C ASN A 67 -22.38 -14.68 -13.91
N ASN A 68 -21.53 -15.36 -14.70
CA ASN A 68 -20.09 -15.35 -14.52
C ASN A 68 -19.50 -13.96 -14.76
N VAL A 69 -19.86 -13.31 -15.88
CA VAL A 69 -19.37 -11.96 -16.22
C VAL A 69 -19.77 -10.93 -15.17
N ARG A 70 -21.01 -10.98 -14.67
CA ARG A 70 -21.50 -10.09 -13.60
C ARG A 70 -20.78 -10.26 -12.27
N LYS A 71 -20.12 -11.40 -12.04
CA LYS A 71 -19.43 -11.75 -10.79
C LYS A 71 -17.91 -11.88 -10.96
N GLU A 72 -17.38 -11.59 -12.14
CA GLU A 72 -15.97 -11.79 -12.48
C GLU A 72 -15.03 -10.98 -11.58
N ASN A 73 -15.45 -9.79 -11.18
CA ASN A 73 -14.74 -8.98 -10.20
C ASN A 73 -15.73 -8.27 -9.25
N PHE A 74 -15.21 -7.74 -8.15
CA PHE A 74 -16.02 -7.11 -7.11
C PHE A 74 -16.75 -5.85 -7.60
N LEU A 75 -16.21 -5.12 -8.58
CA LEU A 75 -16.85 -3.93 -9.14
C LEU A 75 -18.07 -4.30 -9.98
N ARG A 76 -17.96 -5.31 -10.86
CA ARG A 76 -19.08 -5.84 -11.64
C ARG A 76 -20.16 -6.39 -10.73
N HIS A 77 -19.76 -7.10 -9.67
CA HIS A 77 -20.71 -7.58 -8.69
C HIS A 77 -21.44 -6.41 -8.02
N TYR A 78 -20.72 -5.36 -7.61
CA TYR A 78 -21.34 -4.18 -7.01
C TYR A 78 -22.32 -3.50 -7.97
N LEU A 79 -21.89 -3.20 -9.19
CA LEU A 79 -22.68 -2.54 -10.23
C LEU A 79 -23.98 -3.27 -10.58
N THR A 80 -23.99 -4.61 -10.45
CA THR A 80 -25.16 -5.43 -10.79
C THR A 80 -26.11 -5.66 -9.62
N GLN A 81 -25.63 -5.54 -8.38
CA GLN A 81 -26.44 -5.77 -7.17
C GLN A 81 -26.95 -4.47 -6.54
N TYR A 82 -26.25 -3.35 -6.73
CA TYR A 82 -26.52 -2.09 -6.04
C TYR A 82 -26.71 -0.94 -7.02
N ASN A 83 -27.86 -0.26 -6.91
CA ASN A 83 -28.13 0.98 -7.63
C ASN A 83 -27.87 2.23 -6.77
N THR A 84 -27.83 2.07 -5.44
CA THR A 84 -27.61 3.14 -4.47
C THR A 84 -26.78 2.65 -3.28
N PRO A 85 -25.83 3.47 -2.78
CA PRO A 85 -25.32 4.70 -3.39
C PRO A 85 -24.46 4.43 -4.64
N LYS A 86 -24.39 5.44 -5.53
CA LYS A 86 -23.64 5.37 -6.81
C LYS A 86 -22.16 5.04 -6.59
N LEU A 87 -21.57 5.61 -5.55
CA LEU A 87 -20.18 5.45 -5.21
C LEU A 87 -19.99 4.33 -4.18
N LEU A 88 -18.81 3.71 -4.19
CA LEU A 88 -18.54 2.43 -3.55
C LEU A 88 -18.31 2.54 -2.04
N PRO A 89 -18.57 1.50 -1.24
CA PRO A 89 -18.16 1.48 0.15
C PRO A 89 -16.64 1.58 0.26
N SER A 90 -16.17 2.07 1.40
CA SER A 90 -14.78 2.49 1.62
C SER A 90 -13.77 1.39 1.36
N TRP A 91 -14.09 0.14 1.69
CA TRP A 91 -13.19 -0.97 1.43
C TRP A 91 -12.97 -1.19 -0.08
N MET A 92 -14.04 -1.16 -0.89
CA MET A 92 -13.93 -1.26 -2.36
C MET A 92 -13.20 -0.06 -2.95
N MET A 93 -13.46 1.14 -2.42
CA MET A 93 -12.76 2.35 -2.84
C MET A 93 -11.25 2.23 -2.61
N ILE A 94 -10.83 1.72 -1.44
CA ILE A 94 -9.41 1.51 -1.13
C ILE A 94 -8.77 0.48 -2.07
N GLU A 95 -9.47 -0.60 -2.43
CA GLU A 95 -8.99 -1.60 -3.39
C GLU A 95 -8.79 -1.04 -4.81
N MET A 96 -9.47 0.05 -5.16
CA MET A 96 -9.32 0.71 -6.46
C MET A 96 -8.12 1.66 -6.54
N LEU A 97 -7.53 2.01 -5.39
CA LEU A 97 -6.42 2.96 -5.35
C LEU A 97 -5.10 2.24 -5.63
N THR A 98 -4.28 2.88 -6.46
CA THR A 98 -2.85 2.59 -6.49
C THR A 98 -2.20 2.99 -5.16
N TRP A 99 -1.03 2.43 -4.88
CA TRP A 99 -0.26 2.80 -3.68
C TRP A 99 0.02 4.31 -3.61
N GLY A 100 0.31 4.96 -4.74
CA GLY A 100 0.54 6.39 -4.80
C GLY A 100 -0.70 7.20 -4.42
N GLU A 101 -1.87 6.78 -4.88
CA GLU A 101 -3.15 7.40 -4.52
C GLU A 101 -3.51 7.17 -3.05
N LEU A 102 -3.27 5.97 -2.52
CA LEU A 102 -3.44 5.68 -1.11
C LEU A 102 -2.52 6.55 -0.23
N SER A 103 -1.26 6.72 -0.63
CA SER A 103 -0.30 7.61 0.03
C SER A 103 -0.77 9.07 -0.01
N HIS A 104 -1.30 9.52 -1.15
CA HIS A 104 -1.85 10.87 -1.30
C HIS A 104 -3.12 11.07 -0.48
N LEU A 105 -4.03 10.09 -0.47
CA LEU A 105 -5.25 10.07 0.34
C LEU A 105 -4.92 10.19 1.82
N TYR A 106 -4.00 9.36 2.32
CA TYR A 106 -3.56 9.44 3.71
C TYR A 106 -2.96 10.80 4.05
N ALA A 107 -2.12 11.37 3.17
CA ALA A 107 -1.56 12.71 3.37
C ALA A 107 -2.61 13.83 3.36
N GLY A 108 -3.74 13.61 2.68
CA GLY A 108 -4.88 14.53 2.61
C GLY A 108 -5.80 14.51 3.82
N LEU A 109 -5.80 13.44 4.60
CA LEU A 109 -6.61 13.33 5.82
C LEU A 109 -6.20 14.40 6.84
N SER A 110 -7.17 14.91 7.59
CA SER A 110 -6.89 15.77 8.74
C SER A 110 -6.17 14.98 9.83
N GLU A 111 -5.41 15.67 10.67
CA GLU A 111 -4.60 15.04 11.72
C GLU A 111 -5.44 14.16 12.66
N LYS A 112 -6.70 14.55 12.91
CA LYS A 112 -7.68 13.79 13.68
C LYS A 112 -7.89 12.38 13.13
N HIS A 113 -7.88 12.21 11.80
CA HIS A 113 -8.09 10.93 11.14
C HIS A 113 -6.78 10.20 10.81
N GLN A 114 -5.67 10.91 10.60
CA GLN A 114 -4.36 10.30 10.42
C GLN A 114 -3.85 9.60 11.70
N LYS A 115 -4.01 10.26 12.87
CA LYS A 115 -3.48 9.78 14.16
C LYS A 115 -3.92 8.35 14.51
N PRO A 116 -5.22 8.00 14.47
CA PRO A 116 -5.66 6.64 14.78
C PRO A 116 -5.08 5.59 13.82
N ILE A 117 -5.00 5.91 12.52
CA ILE A 117 -4.45 5.00 11.51
C ILE A 117 -2.97 4.72 11.80
N ALA A 118 -2.18 5.76 12.02
CA ALA A 118 -0.76 5.61 12.35
C ALA A 118 -0.54 4.86 13.66
N LYS A 119 -1.34 5.16 14.69
CA LYS A 119 -1.31 4.48 15.98
C LYS A 119 -1.58 2.98 15.83
N ASN A 120 -2.52 2.59 14.96
CA ASN A 120 -2.79 1.18 14.66
C ASN A 120 -1.62 0.45 13.99
N LEU A 121 -0.63 1.18 13.49
CA LEU A 121 0.61 0.65 12.90
C LEU A 121 1.84 0.89 13.80
N GLY A 122 1.64 1.31 15.05
CA GLY A 122 2.72 1.51 16.02
C GLY A 122 3.56 2.79 15.82
N VAL A 123 3.11 3.71 14.96
CA VAL A 123 3.87 4.91 14.57
C VAL A 123 3.07 6.20 14.71
N GLN A 124 3.76 7.34 14.65
CA GLN A 124 3.11 8.65 14.64
C GLN A 124 2.68 9.06 13.23
N ALA A 125 1.63 9.88 13.10
CA ALA A 125 1.08 10.28 11.81
C ALA A 125 2.10 10.87 10.82
N PRO A 126 3.01 11.79 11.23
CA PRO A 126 4.03 12.33 10.32
C PRO A 126 5.06 11.30 9.87
N ILE A 127 5.33 10.28 10.70
CA ILE A 127 6.24 9.17 10.38
C ILE A 127 5.60 8.29 9.31
N LEU A 128 4.36 7.85 9.53
CA LEU A 128 3.64 7.04 8.54
C LEU A 128 3.49 7.76 7.20
N GLU A 129 3.18 9.07 7.21
CA GLU A 129 3.07 9.85 5.97
C GLU A 129 4.37 9.85 5.17
N SER A 130 5.51 10.02 5.85
CA SER A 130 6.83 9.96 5.24
C SER A 130 7.14 8.57 4.70
N TRP A 131 6.85 7.52 5.48
CA TRP A 131 7.13 6.13 5.09
C TRP A 131 6.30 5.71 3.88
N LEU A 132 5.00 6.00 3.84
CA LEU A 132 4.15 5.66 2.69
C LEU A 132 4.67 6.26 1.38
N LYS A 133 5.19 7.49 1.41
CA LYS A 133 5.79 8.17 0.25
C LYS A 133 7.06 7.48 -0.21
N VAL A 134 7.97 7.12 0.70
CA VAL A 134 9.23 6.45 0.35
C VAL A 134 9.00 5.00 -0.09
N LEU A 135 8.06 4.30 0.55
CA LEU A 135 7.67 2.94 0.16
C LEU A 135 7.04 2.91 -1.24
N ASN A 136 6.34 3.96 -1.65
CA ASN A 136 5.88 4.11 -3.03
C ASN A 136 7.06 4.13 -4.01
N ASP A 137 8.11 4.89 -3.69
CA ASP A 137 9.32 4.99 -4.52
C ASP A 137 10.01 3.62 -4.63
N VAL A 138 10.20 2.92 -3.51
CA VAL A 138 10.78 1.56 -3.48
C VAL A 138 9.95 0.58 -4.29
N ARG A 139 8.63 0.57 -4.10
CA ARG A 139 7.71 -0.30 -4.85
C ARG A 139 7.82 -0.05 -6.35
N ASN A 140 7.89 1.21 -6.77
CA ASN A 140 8.00 1.56 -8.18
C ASN A 140 9.34 1.15 -8.78
N ILE A 141 10.45 1.34 -8.05
CA ILE A 141 11.78 0.83 -8.46
C ILE A 141 11.73 -0.67 -8.69
N CYS A 142 11.15 -1.43 -7.76
CA CYS A 142 11.00 -2.89 -7.90
C CYS A 142 10.12 -3.27 -9.10
N ALA A 143 8.99 -2.60 -9.29
CA ALA A 143 8.06 -2.85 -10.39
C ALA A 143 8.66 -2.54 -11.77
N HIS A 144 9.61 -1.61 -11.84
CA HIS A 144 10.37 -1.30 -13.05
C HIS A 144 11.70 -2.07 -13.16
N HIS A 145 11.90 -3.11 -12.35
CA HIS A 145 13.12 -3.93 -12.32
C HIS A 145 14.42 -3.10 -12.22
N SER A 146 14.33 -1.94 -11.57
CA SER A 146 15.44 -1.00 -11.45
C SER A 146 16.35 -1.35 -10.27
N ARG A 147 17.62 -0.94 -10.34
CA ARG A 147 18.61 -1.21 -9.30
C ARG A 147 18.24 -0.54 -7.96
N LEU A 148 17.97 -1.37 -6.94
CA LEU A 148 17.58 -0.92 -5.60
C LEU A 148 18.76 -0.86 -4.61
N TRP A 149 19.61 -1.89 -4.59
CA TRP A 149 20.52 -2.16 -3.46
C TRP A 149 21.45 -0.98 -3.10
N ASN A 150 22.25 -0.45 -4.02
CA ASN A 150 23.20 0.64 -3.75
C ASN A 150 22.69 2.03 -4.15
N ARG A 151 21.37 2.22 -4.18
CA ARG A 151 20.75 3.49 -4.60
C ARG A 151 20.81 4.54 -3.49
N GLU A 152 20.97 5.80 -3.87
CA GLU A 152 20.68 6.94 -3.01
C GLU A 152 19.26 7.44 -3.30
N PHE A 153 18.41 7.50 -2.27
CA PHE A 153 17.03 7.95 -2.38
C PHE A 153 16.94 9.46 -2.25
N GLY A 154 16.16 10.10 -3.14
CA GLY A 154 15.89 11.54 -3.07
C GLY A 154 14.96 11.94 -1.91
N ARG A 155 14.14 11.00 -1.44
CA ARG A 155 13.30 11.16 -0.24
C ARG A 155 13.86 10.31 0.89
N ILE A 156 14.07 10.94 2.04
CA ILE A 156 14.53 10.30 3.26
C ILE A 156 13.31 9.95 4.12
N ILE A 157 13.32 8.77 4.75
CA ILE A 157 12.29 8.43 5.73
C ILE A 157 12.49 9.24 7.00
N LYS A 158 11.39 9.63 7.65
CA LYS A 158 11.49 10.19 9.00
C LYS A 158 11.80 9.10 10.02
N THR A 159 12.82 9.33 10.83
CA THR A 159 13.14 8.52 11.99
C THR A 159 12.17 8.81 13.13
N PRO A 160 11.56 7.78 13.77
CA PRO A 160 10.76 7.99 14.96
C PRO A 160 11.59 8.59 16.10
N THR A 161 11.06 9.62 16.77
CA THR A 161 11.67 10.21 17.97
C THR A 161 11.01 9.76 19.27
N SER A 162 9.85 9.10 19.17
CA SER A 162 9.11 8.59 20.32
C SER A 162 9.66 7.25 20.79
N GLN A 163 9.89 7.12 22.10
CA GLN A 163 10.26 5.84 22.74
C GLN A 163 9.17 4.76 22.61
N ASN A 164 7.93 5.14 22.26
CA ASN A 164 6.83 4.20 22.08
C ASN A 164 6.83 3.52 20.71
N THR A 165 7.65 3.97 19.77
CA THR A 165 7.79 3.35 18.46
C THR A 165 9.02 2.44 18.48
N GLN A 166 8.82 1.16 18.18
CA GLN A 166 9.94 0.23 18.03
C GLN A 166 10.83 0.73 16.89
N TRP A 167 12.09 1.03 17.20
CA TRP A 167 13.10 1.50 16.27
C TRP A 167 14.47 0.96 16.69
N LEU A 168 15.49 1.15 15.84
CA LEU A 168 16.88 0.84 16.19
C LEU A 168 17.28 1.53 17.49
N LEU A 169 17.98 0.81 18.37
CA LEU A 169 18.54 1.40 19.58
C LEU A 169 19.77 2.25 19.27
N SER A 170 20.60 1.80 18.33
CA SER A 170 21.81 2.51 17.92
C SER A 170 21.55 3.38 16.70
N ALA A 171 22.16 4.56 16.66
CA ALA A 171 22.21 5.35 15.45
C ALA A 171 22.91 4.56 14.34
N ILE A 172 22.46 4.72 13.10
CA ILE A 172 23.08 4.04 11.94
C ILE A 172 24.45 4.69 11.71
N SER A 173 25.51 4.00 12.10
CA SER A 173 26.90 4.43 11.92
C SER A 173 27.59 3.53 10.92
N LEU A 174 28.22 4.14 9.92
CA LEU A 174 28.98 3.45 8.87
C LEU A 174 30.47 3.80 9.02
N ASN A 175 31.35 2.89 8.62
CA ASN A 175 32.79 3.10 8.61
C ASN A 175 33.20 4.14 7.55
N ASN A 176 32.52 4.11 6.39
CA ASN A 176 32.72 5.05 5.31
C ASN A 176 31.83 6.30 5.48
N THR A 177 32.44 7.39 5.95
CA THR A 177 31.78 8.67 6.21
C THR A 177 31.26 9.39 4.95
N HIS A 178 31.69 8.98 3.76
CA HIS A 178 31.17 9.52 2.51
C HIS A 178 29.79 8.95 2.13
N ILE A 179 29.34 7.88 2.80
CA ILE A 179 28.03 7.29 2.57
C ILE A 179 27.02 7.92 3.52
N ASN A 180 26.08 8.69 2.96
CA ASN A 180 24.93 9.18 3.72
C ASN A 180 23.94 8.03 3.98
N ALA A 181 24.00 7.41 5.16
CA ALA A 181 23.20 6.25 5.54
C ALA A 181 21.68 6.51 5.50
N GLU A 182 21.24 7.72 5.86
CA GLU A 182 19.82 8.10 5.90
C GLU A 182 19.16 8.06 4.52
N LYS A 183 19.95 8.28 3.46
CA LYS A 183 19.51 8.21 2.07
C LYS A 183 19.66 6.82 1.44
N ARG A 184 20.06 5.79 2.20
CA ARG A 184 20.25 4.43 1.69
C ARG A 184 19.04 3.55 1.98
N LEU A 185 19.13 2.29 1.54
CA LEU A 185 18.05 1.31 1.65
C LEU A 185 17.78 0.88 3.09
N TYR A 186 18.81 0.81 3.94
CA TYR A 186 18.69 0.23 5.28
C TYR A 186 17.65 0.90 6.19
N PRO A 187 17.59 2.24 6.34
CA PRO A 187 16.51 2.87 7.09
C PRO A 187 15.11 2.45 6.61
N ILE A 188 14.94 2.26 5.30
CA ILE A 188 13.67 1.82 4.71
C ILE A 188 13.36 0.37 5.08
N LEU A 189 14.35 -0.52 5.09
CA LEU A 189 14.21 -1.91 5.54
C LEU A 189 13.79 -1.97 7.02
N VAL A 190 14.37 -1.11 7.87
CA VAL A 190 13.98 -0.98 9.27
C VAL A 190 12.52 -0.53 9.37
N ALA A 191 12.11 0.51 8.63
CA ALA A 191 10.73 0.98 8.60
C ALA A 191 9.73 -0.09 8.15
N ILE A 192 10.09 -0.91 7.15
CA ILE A 192 9.29 -2.08 6.73
C ILE A 192 9.14 -3.05 7.90
N GLN A 193 10.23 -3.38 8.59
CA GLN A 193 10.17 -4.29 9.73
C GLN A 193 9.31 -3.75 10.88
N VAL A 194 9.34 -2.43 11.14
CA VAL A 194 8.45 -1.80 12.13
C VAL A 194 6.98 -2.03 11.79
N LEU A 195 6.61 -1.81 10.53
CA LEU A 195 5.24 -2.04 10.08
C LEU A 195 4.86 -3.53 10.16
N LEU A 196 5.80 -4.43 9.82
CA LEU A 196 5.58 -5.87 9.88
C LEU A 196 5.37 -6.38 11.31
N TYR A 197 5.98 -5.77 12.33
CA TYR A 197 5.69 -6.13 13.73
C TYR A 197 4.21 -5.98 14.10
N THR A 198 3.48 -5.12 13.40
CA THR A 198 2.05 -4.91 13.61
C THR A 198 1.18 -5.64 12.59
N ILE A 199 1.52 -5.55 11.30
CA ILE A 199 0.72 -6.12 10.20
C ILE A 199 0.84 -7.64 10.15
N SER A 200 2.04 -8.19 10.37
CA SER A 200 2.31 -9.62 10.28
C SER A 200 3.37 -10.02 11.31
N PRO A 201 3.00 -10.13 12.60
CA PRO A 201 3.95 -10.34 13.69
C PRO A 201 4.78 -11.63 13.58
N ASN A 202 4.28 -12.61 12.82
CA ASN A 202 4.93 -13.90 12.57
C ASN A 202 5.63 -13.95 11.20
N SER A 203 5.82 -12.82 10.54
CA SER A 203 6.51 -12.74 9.25
C SER A 203 7.95 -13.22 9.36
N THR A 204 8.38 -14.07 8.42
CA THR A 204 9.77 -14.52 8.29
C THR A 204 10.63 -13.57 7.45
N TRP A 205 10.12 -12.37 7.14
CA TRP A 205 10.79 -11.42 6.24
C TRP A 205 12.21 -11.07 6.68
N ALA A 206 12.45 -10.80 7.96
CA ALA A 206 13.79 -10.45 8.44
C ALA A 206 14.79 -11.62 8.30
N LYS A 207 14.35 -12.86 8.56
CA LYS A 207 15.15 -14.06 8.33
C LYS A 207 15.53 -14.21 6.86
N ARG A 208 14.55 -14.06 5.96
CA ARG A 208 14.77 -14.10 4.51
C ARG A 208 15.70 -12.97 4.04
N LEU A 209 15.59 -11.78 4.62
CA LEU A 209 16.52 -10.68 4.35
C LEU A 209 17.95 -11.05 4.78
N LYS A 210 18.11 -11.59 5.99
CA LYS A 210 19.41 -12.04 6.49
C LYS A 210 20.00 -13.15 5.62
N GLU A 211 19.24 -14.19 5.33
CA GLU A 211 19.66 -15.29 4.43
C GLU A 211 20.09 -14.77 3.06
N LEU A 212 19.33 -13.81 2.50
CA LEU A 212 19.70 -13.17 1.23
C LEU A 212 21.03 -12.43 1.35
N LEU A 213 21.21 -11.61 2.39
CA LEU A 213 22.45 -10.86 2.63
C LEU A 213 23.65 -11.78 2.90
N ASP A 214 23.44 -12.93 3.52
CA ASP A 214 24.46 -13.94 3.81
C ASP A 214 24.84 -14.74 2.55
N SER A 215 23.91 -14.92 1.62
CA SER A 215 24.18 -15.60 0.33
C SER A 215 25.10 -14.82 -0.61
N TYR A 216 25.32 -13.53 -0.36
CA TYR A 216 26.20 -12.66 -1.15
C TYR A 216 27.25 -11.96 -0.27
N PRO A 217 28.22 -12.71 0.30
CA PRO A 217 29.21 -12.15 1.23
C PRO A 217 30.14 -11.11 0.57
N ASP A 218 30.38 -11.22 -0.74
CA ASP A 218 31.24 -10.31 -1.50
C ASP A 218 30.60 -8.92 -1.72
N ILE A 219 29.29 -8.78 -1.50
CA ILE A 219 28.61 -7.49 -1.60
C ILE A 219 28.82 -6.70 -0.32
N GLN A 220 29.51 -5.55 -0.44
CA GLN A 220 29.67 -4.61 0.66
C GLN A 220 28.31 -4.02 1.07
N LYS A 221 27.79 -4.51 2.20
CA LYS A 221 26.48 -4.15 2.74
C LYS A 221 26.37 -2.67 3.12
N GLU A 222 27.50 -2.02 3.38
CA GLU A 222 27.61 -0.61 3.69
C GLU A 222 27.07 0.30 2.57
N TYR A 223 27.15 -0.11 1.31
CA TYR A 223 26.54 0.64 0.20
C TYR A 223 25.00 0.64 0.22
N MET A 224 24.38 -0.31 0.93
CA MET A 224 22.95 -0.32 1.25
C MET A 224 22.64 0.52 2.52
N GLY A 225 23.66 1.09 3.17
CA GLY A 225 23.55 1.76 4.46
C GLY A 225 23.42 0.80 5.65
N ILE A 226 23.70 -0.50 5.44
CA ILE A 226 23.63 -1.50 6.50
C ILE A 226 24.94 -1.43 7.31
N PRO A 227 24.88 -1.14 8.63
CA PRO A 227 26.06 -1.14 9.48
C PRO A 227 26.60 -2.55 9.68
N GLN A 228 27.86 -2.66 10.09
CA GLN A 228 28.42 -3.94 10.50
C GLN A 228 27.66 -4.47 11.73
N ASN A 229 27.41 -5.78 11.77
CA ASN A 229 26.69 -6.46 12.86
C ASN A 229 25.29 -5.86 13.13
N TRP A 230 24.60 -5.37 12.09
CA TRP A 230 23.26 -4.80 12.19
C TRP A 230 22.27 -5.73 12.90
N GLU A 231 22.44 -7.03 12.76
CA GLU A 231 21.65 -8.08 13.40
C GLU A 231 21.78 -8.14 14.93
N LEU A 232 22.81 -7.50 15.51
CA LEU A 232 23.01 -7.43 16.95
C LEU A 232 22.23 -6.30 17.63
N ASP A 233 21.64 -5.37 16.86
CA ASP A 233 20.72 -4.38 17.43
C ASP A 233 19.46 -5.11 17.92
N SER A 234 19.10 -4.93 19.20
CA SER A 234 17.99 -5.65 19.82
C SER A 234 16.64 -5.39 19.14
N PHE A 235 16.56 -4.34 18.30
CA PHE A 235 15.44 -4.16 17.37
C PHE A 235 15.13 -5.42 16.56
N TRP A 236 16.15 -6.18 16.15
CA TRP A 236 16.04 -7.35 15.28
C TRP A 236 15.83 -8.67 16.02
N ASP A 237 16.07 -8.74 17.33
CA ASP A 237 16.02 -9.97 18.14
C ASP A 237 14.74 -10.78 17.90
N LYS A 238 13.58 -10.12 17.96
CA LYS A 238 12.29 -10.79 17.78
C LYS A 238 12.08 -11.30 16.35
N ALA A 239 12.53 -10.54 15.35
CA ALA A 239 12.30 -10.87 13.95
C ALA A 239 13.29 -11.91 13.40
N LEU A 240 14.47 -12.04 14.02
CA LEU A 240 15.51 -13.00 13.63
C LEU A 240 15.46 -14.32 14.41
N ARG A 241 14.77 -14.38 15.55
CA ARG A 241 14.45 -15.63 16.27
C ARG A 241 13.57 -16.55 15.42
#